data_AF-A0A7W5K1D7-F1
#
_entry.id   AF-A0A7W5K1D7-F1
#
_cell.length_a   1.000
_cell.length_b   1.000
_cell.length_c   1.000
_cell.angle_alpha   90.00
_cell.angle_beta   90.00
_cell.angle_gamma   90.00
#
_symmetry.space_group_name_H-M   'P 1'
#
loop_
_entity.id
_entity.type
_entity.pdbx_description
1 polymer ?
#
loop_
_entity_poly.entity_id
_entity_poly.type
_entity_poly.pdbx_seq_one_letter_code
_entity_poly.pdbx_strand_id
1 'polypeptide(L)'
;MEDDVRLIPLSALQHMLFCPRQCALIHLEQVWAENRYTAEGRILHERADHIGHERRRGIHTAMALPLASEELGLTGVADVVEFDESQQPTVVRPIEYKRGRPKAHRADEVQLCAQALCLEEMLDVSIEQGALFYGKTRRRKIVVFDDELRALTRRVIADTRTLFDNNRTPPAVYEAKRCNHCSLIDACQPQVMGKKRCLSRLLEPGIRRLLIADRVEPAGLPGPGSARPSGAVSSSEWNRSTDRDVAVSPRHRWRLAWPALRHPGQHAAHP
;
A
#
# COMPACT_ATOMS: atom_id res chain seq x y z
N MET A 1 -12.87 -1.35 -25.10
CA MET A 1 -11.63 -1.35 -24.33
C MET A 1 -12.01 -0.85 -22.96
N GLU A 2 -12.20 -1.75 -22.01
CA GLU A 2 -12.31 -1.34 -20.61
C GLU A 2 -10.93 -0.82 -20.23
N ASP A 3 -10.83 0.48 -19.96
CA ASP A 3 -9.63 1.04 -19.33
C ASP A 3 -9.46 0.29 -18.00
N ASP A 4 -8.44 -0.55 -17.91
CA ASP A 4 -8.10 -1.31 -16.71
C ASP A 4 -7.70 -0.29 -15.64
N VAL A 5 -8.67 0.10 -14.79
CA VAL A 5 -8.49 1.14 -13.78
C VAL A 5 -7.38 0.70 -12.84
N ARG A 6 -6.24 1.38 -12.90
CA ARG A 6 -5.09 1.10 -12.03
C ARG A 6 -5.49 1.27 -10.57
N LEU A 7 -5.65 0.15 -9.85
CA LEU A 7 -5.94 0.16 -8.43
C LEU A 7 -4.76 0.73 -7.64
N ILE A 8 -5.08 1.56 -6.64
CA ILE A 8 -4.10 2.15 -5.72
C ILE A 8 -3.94 1.25 -4.50
N PRO A 9 -2.71 0.81 -4.18
CA PRO A 9 -2.43 0.15 -2.91
C PRO A 9 -2.74 1.05 -1.72
N LEU A 10 -3.43 0.56 -0.69
CA LEU A 10 -3.75 1.32 0.53
C LEU A 10 -2.51 1.97 1.18
N SER A 11 -1.37 1.27 1.14
CA SER A 11 -0.08 1.80 1.64
C SER A 11 0.43 3.01 0.86
N ALA A 12 0.04 3.17 -0.41
CA ALA A 12 0.40 4.33 -1.22
C ALA A 12 -0.14 5.64 -0.66
N LEU A 13 -1.30 5.64 -0.02
CA LEU A 13 -1.86 6.85 0.61
C LEU A 13 -1.00 7.33 1.78
N GLN A 14 -0.50 6.38 2.60
CA GLN A 14 0.45 6.69 3.68
C GLN A 14 1.74 7.30 3.11
N HIS A 15 2.28 6.70 2.04
CA HIS A 15 3.50 7.17 1.39
C HIS A 15 3.30 8.55 0.74
N MET A 16 2.15 8.75 0.08
CA MET A 16 1.82 10.01 -0.58
C MET A 16 1.76 11.15 0.43
N LEU A 17 1.04 10.96 1.54
CA LEU A 17 0.92 11.99 2.57
C LEU A 17 2.25 12.24 3.29
N PHE A 18 3.10 11.23 3.43
CA PHE A 18 4.46 11.44 3.96
C PHE A 18 5.31 12.26 2.98
N CYS A 19 5.46 11.78 1.75
CA CYS A 19 6.22 12.42 0.69
C CYS A 19 5.83 11.88 -0.70
N PRO A 20 5.35 12.73 -1.62
CA PRO A 20 5.01 12.32 -2.98
C PRO A 20 6.16 11.63 -3.73
N ARG A 21 7.40 12.08 -3.50
CA ARG A 21 8.59 11.42 -4.08
C ARG A 21 8.79 10.03 -3.49
N GLN A 22 8.62 9.83 -2.18
CA GLN A 22 8.71 8.50 -1.60
C GLN A 22 7.64 7.57 -2.19
N CYS A 23 6.41 8.07 -2.34
CA CYS A 23 5.33 7.31 -2.98
C CYS A 23 5.71 6.87 -4.40
N ALA A 24 6.23 7.78 -5.22
CA ALA A 24 6.70 7.46 -6.57
C ALA A 24 7.86 6.45 -6.57
N LEU A 25 8.87 6.61 -5.71
CA LEU A 25 9.99 5.67 -5.63
C LEU A 25 9.52 4.25 -5.25
N ILE A 26 8.54 4.13 -4.36
CA ILE A 26 8.01 2.83 -3.92
C ILE A 26 7.11 2.21 -5.00
N HIS A 27 6.16 2.97 -5.54
CA HIS A 27 5.04 2.42 -6.31
C HIS A 27 5.18 2.57 -7.83
N LEU A 28 5.96 3.53 -8.31
CA LEU A 28 6.25 3.70 -9.74
C LEU A 28 7.59 3.05 -10.09
N GLU A 29 8.63 3.39 -9.34
CA GLU A 29 10.00 2.92 -9.61
C GLU A 29 10.33 1.59 -8.93
N GLN A 30 9.43 1.06 -8.08
CA GLN A 30 9.59 -0.25 -7.43
C GLN A 30 10.91 -0.40 -6.63
N VAL A 31 11.49 0.70 -6.15
CA VAL A 31 12.77 0.73 -5.40
C VAL A 31 12.71 -0.16 -4.15
N TRP A 32 11.52 -0.36 -3.57
CA TRP A 32 11.36 -1.25 -2.44
C TRP A 32 11.24 -2.72 -2.83
N ALA A 33 10.76 -3.05 -4.03
CA ALA A 33 10.69 -4.42 -4.54
C ALA A 33 12.09 -5.03 -4.66
N GLU A 34 13.07 -4.23 -5.10
CA GLU A 34 14.49 -4.62 -5.15
C GLU A 34 15.08 -4.79 -3.73
N ASN A 35 14.60 -3.99 -2.77
CA ASN A 35 14.97 -4.07 -1.36
C ASN A 35 14.17 -5.11 -0.54
N ARG A 36 13.28 -5.92 -1.16
CA ARG A 36 12.47 -6.95 -0.46
C ARG A 36 13.30 -8.00 0.27
N TYR A 37 14.62 -8.05 0.07
CA TYR A 37 15.57 -8.84 0.86
C TYR A 37 15.91 -8.23 2.24
N THR A 38 15.35 -7.06 2.58
CA THR A 38 15.61 -6.35 3.85
C THR A 38 14.47 -6.51 4.86
N ALA A 39 14.67 -6.03 6.10
CA ALA A 39 13.84 -6.28 7.30
C ALA A 39 12.33 -6.04 7.15
N GLU A 40 11.92 -5.27 6.15
CA GLU A 40 10.56 -4.90 5.85
C GLU A 40 9.83 -5.99 5.02
N GLY A 41 10.57 -6.77 4.22
CA GLY A 41 10.08 -8.02 3.62
C GLY A 41 9.74 -9.09 4.66
N ARG A 42 10.48 -9.15 5.77
CA ARG A 42 10.14 -10.04 6.91
C ARG A 42 8.81 -9.67 7.57
N ILE A 43 8.44 -8.38 7.59
CA ILE A 43 7.15 -7.94 8.14
C ILE A 43 5.99 -8.42 7.26
N LEU A 44 6.18 -8.44 5.93
CA LEU A 44 5.19 -8.99 5.01
C LEU A 44 5.05 -10.52 5.17
N HIS A 45 6.17 -11.23 5.41
CA HIS A 45 6.17 -12.67 5.72
C HIS A 45 5.50 -12.98 7.07
N GLU A 46 5.85 -12.25 8.15
CA GLU A 46 5.22 -12.41 9.48
C GLU A 46 3.70 -12.15 9.42
N ARG A 47 3.24 -11.21 8.57
CA ARG A 47 1.80 -10.95 8.35
C ARG A 47 1.13 -12.06 7.53
N ALA A 48 1.82 -12.66 6.56
CA ALA A 48 1.30 -13.78 5.76
C ALA A 48 1.14 -15.06 6.59
N ASP A 49 1.95 -15.24 7.64
CA ASP A 49 1.86 -16.38 8.56
C ASP A 49 0.65 -16.30 9.52
N HIS A 50 -0.03 -15.15 9.58
CA HIS A 50 -1.19 -14.91 10.45
C HIS A 50 -2.51 -14.79 9.68
N ILE A 51 -2.70 -15.53 8.58
CA ILE A 51 -4.03 -15.69 7.99
C ILE A 51 -4.86 -16.55 8.94
N GLY A 52 -5.94 -15.99 9.51
CA GLY A 52 -6.78 -16.73 10.44
C GLY A 52 -7.96 -15.93 10.94
N HIS A 53 -8.87 -16.65 11.60
CA HIS A 53 -10.00 -16.07 12.31
C HIS A 53 -10.08 -16.62 13.73
N GLU A 54 -10.32 -15.75 14.71
CA GLU A 54 -10.60 -16.12 16.09
C GLU A 54 -11.97 -15.59 16.49
N ARG A 55 -12.78 -16.39 17.17
CA ARG A 55 -14.03 -15.92 17.78
C ARG A 55 -13.91 -16.01 19.30
N ARG A 56 -13.97 -14.87 19.98
CA ARG A 56 -13.88 -14.82 21.44
C ARG A 56 -14.86 -13.79 22.00
N ARG A 57 -15.70 -14.20 22.96
CA ARG A 57 -16.66 -13.32 23.66
C ARG A 57 -17.57 -12.51 22.71
N GLY A 58 -18.00 -13.11 21.61
CA GLY A 58 -18.88 -12.44 20.62
C GLY A 58 -18.15 -11.54 19.62
N ILE A 59 -16.83 -11.39 19.73
CA ILE A 59 -16.01 -10.69 18.74
C ILE A 59 -15.38 -11.73 17.82
N HIS A 60 -15.65 -11.59 16.53
CA HIS A 60 -14.95 -12.30 15.46
C HIS A 60 -13.80 -11.42 14.97
N THR A 61 -12.58 -11.94 14.96
CA THR A 61 -11.39 -11.22 14.48
C THR A 61 -10.89 -11.87 13.20
N ALA A 62 -10.84 -11.12 12.11
CA ALA A 62 -10.20 -11.54 10.86
C ALA A 62 -8.81 -10.91 10.76
N MET A 63 -7.81 -11.69 10.38
CA MET A 63 -6.43 -11.24 10.21
C MET A 63 -5.99 -11.30 8.75
N ALA A 64 -5.15 -10.36 8.32
CA ALA A 64 -4.69 -10.21 6.95
C ALA A 64 -5.84 -10.20 5.92
N LEU A 65 -6.92 -9.45 6.22
CA LEU A 65 -8.13 -9.41 5.40
C LEU A 65 -7.86 -8.60 4.11
N PRO A 66 -7.98 -9.21 2.91
CA PRO A 66 -7.87 -8.47 1.65
C PRO A 66 -9.03 -7.49 1.52
N LEU A 67 -8.71 -6.25 1.14
CA LEU A 67 -9.65 -5.16 0.94
C LEU A 67 -9.60 -4.68 -0.51
N ALA A 68 -10.77 -4.33 -1.05
CA ALA A 68 -10.90 -3.68 -2.33
C ALA A 68 -12.08 -2.71 -2.32
N SER A 69 -11.91 -1.57 -2.98
CA SER A 69 -12.96 -0.61 -3.25
C SER A 69 -12.89 -0.27 -4.73
N GLU A 70 -13.93 -0.56 -5.48
CA GLU A 70 -13.97 -0.20 -6.89
C GLU A 70 -14.32 1.29 -7.06
N GLU A 71 -15.21 1.82 -6.20
CA GLU A 71 -15.58 3.23 -6.21
C GLU A 71 -14.34 4.13 -5.99
N LEU A 72 -13.52 3.77 -5.00
CA LEU A 72 -12.31 4.50 -4.67
C LEU A 72 -11.08 3.96 -5.38
N GLY A 73 -11.21 2.92 -6.21
CA GLY A 73 -10.09 2.30 -6.93
C GLY A 73 -8.94 1.94 -6.00
N LEU A 74 -9.24 1.37 -4.83
CA LEU A 74 -8.26 0.99 -3.80
C LEU A 74 -8.16 -0.52 -3.66
N THR A 75 -6.97 -0.99 -3.30
CA THR A 75 -6.72 -2.39 -2.96
C THR A 75 -5.67 -2.52 -1.87
N GLY A 76 -5.73 -3.58 -1.07
CA GLY A 76 -4.68 -3.88 -0.10
C GLY A 76 -5.11 -4.91 0.91
N VAL A 77 -4.48 -4.89 2.07
CA VAL A 77 -4.74 -5.83 3.16
C VAL A 77 -4.86 -5.03 4.46
N ALA A 78 -5.89 -5.32 5.25
CA ALA A 78 -5.97 -4.89 6.64
C ALA A 78 -5.30 -5.93 7.54
N ASP A 79 -4.48 -5.45 8.49
CA ASP A 79 -3.79 -6.33 9.43
C ASP A 79 -4.81 -7.14 10.26
N VAL A 80 -5.78 -6.46 10.87
CA VAL A 80 -6.83 -7.05 11.68
C VAL A 80 -8.15 -6.29 11.50
N VAL A 81 -9.27 -7.01 11.45
CA VAL A 81 -10.62 -6.44 11.50
C VAL A 81 -11.42 -7.18 12.56
N GLU A 82 -11.93 -6.44 13.54
CA GLU A 82 -12.85 -6.96 14.57
C GLU A 82 -14.30 -6.75 14.11
N PHE A 83 -15.12 -7.79 14.25
CA PHE A 83 -16.56 -7.79 14.03
C PHE A 83 -17.24 -8.10 15.36
N ASP A 84 -17.86 -7.09 15.95
CA ASP A 84 -18.59 -7.22 17.20
C ASP A 84 -20.07 -7.53 16.91
N GLU A 85 -20.36 -8.83 16.81
CA GLU A 85 -21.70 -9.35 16.52
C GLU A 85 -22.64 -9.29 17.75
N SER A 86 -22.10 -8.94 18.93
CA SER A 86 -22.94 -8.74 20.12
C SER A 86 -23.75 -7.45 20.06
N GLN A 87 -23.40 -6.53 19.15
CA GLN A 87 -24.08 -5.28 18.90
C GLN A 87 -24.92 -5.37 17.60
N GLN A 88 -26.03 -4.63 17.57
CA GLN A 88 -26.93 -4.55 16.41
C GLN A 88 -27.13 -3.08 16.00
N PRO A 89 -26.70 -2.68 14.79
CA PRO A 89 -25.98 -3.49 13.79
C PRO A 89 -24.59 -3.92 14.27
N THR A 90 -24.03 -4.96 13.65
CA THR A 90 -22.67 -5.46 13.95
C THR A 90 -21.66 -4.33 13.80
N VAL A 91 -20.85 -4.11 14.83
CA VAL A 91 -19.84 -3.04 14.79
C VAL A 91 -18.53 -3.58 14.24
N VAL A 92 -18.10 -3.04 13.09
CA VAL A 92 -16.85 -3.39 12.42
C VAL A 92 -15.75 -2.41 12.80
N ARG A 93 -14.56 -2.89 13.16
CA ARG A 93 -13.43 -2.04 13.56
C ARG A 93 -12.12 -2.52 12.93
N PRO A 94 -11.53 -1.78 11.97
CA PRO A 94 -10.20 -2.08 11.48
C PRO A 94 -9.14 -1.72 12.53
N ILE A 95 -8.11 -2.56 12.63
CA ILE A 95 -6.94 -2.36 13.48
C ILE A 95 -5.68 -2.51 12.64
N GLU A 96 -4.89 -1.45 12.59
CA GLU A 96 -3.60 -1.42 11.88
C GLU A 96 -2.45 -1.49 12.89
N TYR A 97 -1.53 -2.44 12.70
CA TYR A 97 -0.38 -2.63 13.57
C TYR A 97 0.80 -1.80 13.09
N LYS A 98 1.36 -0.99 13.98
CA LYS A 98 2.58 -0.22 13.72
C LYS A 98 3.67 -0.65 14.71
N ARG A 99 4.85 -1.01 14.19
CA ARG A 99 6.02 -1.36 15.04
C ARG A 99 6.60 -0.15 15.77
N GLY A 100 6.51 1.03 15.15
CA GLY A 100 7.14 2.27 15.61
C GLY A 100 6.35 3.02 16.67
N ARG A 101 6.75 4.28 16.91
CA ARG A 101 5.97 5.25 17.69
C ARG A 101 4.98 5.98 16.78
N PRO A 102 3.93 6.61 17.34
CA PRO A 102 3.05 7.49 16.58
C PRO A 102 3.85 8.52 15.78
N LYS A 103 3.49 8.68 14.50
CA LYS A 103 4.08 9.69 13.63
C LYS A 103 3.42 11.04 13.89
N ALA A 104 4.13 12.14 13.66
CA ALA A 104 3.62 13.50 13.90
C ALA A 104 2.56 13.95 12.86
N HIS A 105 2.50 13.25 11.72
CA HIS A 105 1.53 13.52 10.65
C HIS A 105 0.39 12.49 10.67
N ARG A 106 -0.71 12.78 9.97
CA ARG A 106 -1.91 11.93 9.92
C ARG A 106 -1.83 10.75 8.93
N ALA A 107 -0.66 10.37 8.43
CA ALA A 107 -0.55 9.36 7.36
C ALA A 107 -1.06 7.97 7.78
N ASP A 108 -0.78 7.55 9.02
CA ASP A 108 -1.31 6.29 9.55
C ASP A 108 -2.85 6.34 9.66
N GLU A 109 -3.40 7.50 10.04
CA GLU A 109 -4.85 7.73 10.17
C GLU A 109 -5.55 7.70 8.81
N VAL A 110 -4.94 8.30 7.78
CA VAL A 110 -5.44 8.27 6.40
C VAL A 110 -5.45 6.85 5.84
N GLN A 111 -4.40 6.06 6.07
CA GLN A 111 -4.38 4.66 5.63
C GLN A 111 -5.47 3.83 6.31
N LEU A 112 -5.63 4.00 7.63
CA LEU A 112 -6.67 3.30 8.40
C LEU A 112 -8.08 3.74 8.00
N CYS A 113 -8.29 5.04 7.73
CA CYS A 113 -9.56 5.54 7.23
C CYS A 113 -9.87 4.97 5.83
N ALA A 114 -8.87 4.86 4.95
CA ALA A 114 -9.05 4.22 3.65
C ALA A 114 -9.41 2.73 3.76
N GLN A 115 -8.83 1.99 4.72
CA GLN A 115 -9.26 0.62 5.03
C GLN A 115 -10.73 0.58 5.44
N ALA A 116 -11.17 1.52 6.29
CA ALA A 116 -12.56 1.62 6.71
C ALA A 116 -13.50 1.89 5.52
N LEU A 117 -13.16 2.84 4.65
CA LEU A 117 -13.95 3.13 3.44
C LEU A 117 -14.09 1.89 2.53
N CYS A 118 -13.02 1.10 2.36
CA CYS A 118 -13.12 -0.15 1.61
C CYS A 118 -14.06 -1.16 2.30
N LEU A 119 -13.97 -1.28 3.63
CA LEU A 119 -14.85 -2.17 4.40
C LEU A 119 -16.33 -1.73 4.34
N GLU A 120 -16.59 -0.43 4.38
CA GLU A 120 -17.93 0.14 4.23
C GLU A 120 -18.54 -0.29 2.87
N GLU A 121 -17.80 -0.15 1.77
CA GLU A 121 -18.24 -0.61 0.44
C GLU A 121 -18.43 -2.14 0.36
N MET A 122 -17.48 -2.90 0.92
CA MET A 122 -17.51 -4.36 0.85
C MET A 122 -18.69 -4.96 1.64
N LEU A 123 -19.02 -4.39 2.79
CA LEU A 123 -19.95 -4.96 3.76
C LEU A 123 -21.30 -4.24 3.80
N ASP A 124 -21.42 -3.09 3.14
CA ASP A 124 -22.61 -2.22 3.20
C ASP A 124 -22.94 -1.80 4.65
N VAL A 125 -21.93 -1.26 5.35
CA VAL A 125 -22.01 -0.81 6.75
C VAL A 125 -21.40 0.58 6.90
N SER A 126 -21.68 1.25 8.02
CA SER A 126 -20.97 2.46 8.44
C SER A 126 -19.93 2.13 9.50
N ILE A 127 -18.73 2.69 9.37
CA ILE A 127 -17.63 2.51 10.34
C ILE A 127 -17.23 3.88 10.86
N GLU A 128 -17.48 4.14 12.14
CA GLU A 128 -17.20 5.45 12.75
C GLU A 128 -15.77 5.59 13.28
N GLN A 129 -15.12 4.47 13.59
CA GLN A 129 -13.78 4.48 14.17
C GLN A 129 -13.02 3.18 13.91
N GLY A 130 -11.69 3.31 13.95
CA GLY A 130 -10.75 2.19 13.95
C GLY A 130 -9.70 2.38 15.03
N ALA A 131 -8.64 1.58 14.98
CA ALA A 131 -7.52 1.77 15.89
C ALA A 131 -6.14 1.54 15.28
N LEU A 132 -5.17 2.30 15.76
CA LEU A 132 -3.75 2.08 15.53
C LEU A 132 -3.17 1.37 16.76
N PHE A 133 -2.56 0.21 16.56
CA PHE A 133 -1.87 -0.52 17.63
C PHE A 133 -0.36 -0.36 17.50
N TYR A 134 0.25 0.39 18.43
CA TYR A 134 1.68 0.62 18.44
C TYR A 134 2.39 -0.42 19.31
N GLY A 135 3.05 -1.40 18.68
CA GLY A 135 3.64 -2.57 19.35
C GLY A 135 4.67 -2.22 20.42
N LYS A 136 5.49 -1.18 20.20
CA LYS A 136 6.50 -0.74 21.18
C LYS A 136 5.88 -0.16 22.46
N THR A 137 4.74 0.51 22.35
CA THR A 137 4.04 1.10 23.50
C THR A 137 2.92 0.22 24.04
N ARG A 138 2.56 -0.88 23.34
CA ARG A 138 1.41 -1.76 23.61
C ARG A 138 0.11 -0.99 23.87
N ARG A 139 -0.08 0.13 23.15
CA ARG A 139 -1.23 1.03 23.32
C ARG A 139 -2.03 1.08 22.02
N ARG A 140 -3.35 0.95 22.17
CA ARG A 140 -4.36 1.17 21.13
C ARG A 140 -4.68 2.67 21.12
N LYS A 141 -4.45 3.35 20.00
CA LYS A 141 -4.94 4.72 19.75
C LYS A 141 -6.21 4.59 18.93
N ILE A 142 -7.35 5.01 19.49
CA ILE A 142 -8.61 5.11 18.74
C ILE A 142 -8.49 6.25 17.74
N VAL A 143 -8.96 6.01 16.52
CA VAL A 143 -9.04 6.99 15.44
C VAL A 143 -10.49 7.09 15.03
N VAL A 144 -11.09 8.25 15.24
CA VAL A 144 -12.44 8.56 14.78
C VAL A 144 -12.36 9.00 13.32
N PHE A 145 -13.25 8.47 12.47
CA PHE A 145 -13.33 8.79 11.05
C PHE A 145 -14.30 9.94 10.81
N ASP A 146 -13.96 11.11 11.34
CA ASP A 146 -14.69 12.35 11.14
C ASP A 146 -14.65 12.84 9.68
N ASP A 147 -15.49 13.84 9.37
CA ASP A 147 -15.59 14.42 8.03
C ASP A 147 -14.25 15.01 7.55
N GLU A 148 -13.44 15.55 8.47
CA GLU A 148 -12.13 16.11 8.14
C GLU A 148 -11.17 15.02 7.67
N LEU A 149 -11.07 13.90 8.39
CA LEU A 149 -10.22 12.77 8.04
C LEU A 149 -10.71 12.10 6.75
N ARG A 150 -12.02 11.94 6.58
CA ARG A 150 -12.61 11.39 5.35
C ARG A 150 -12.31 12.29 4.15
N ALA A 151 -12.47 13.60 4.29
CA ALA A 151 -12.14 14.57 3.23
C ALA A 151 -10.64 14.58 2.91
N LEU A 152 -9.77 14.53 3.91
CA LEU A 152 -8.32 14.39 3.73
C LEU A 152 -8.00 13.09 2.98
N THR A 153 -8.60 11.98 3.37
CA THR A 153 -8.36 10.67 2.76
C THR A 153 -8.76 10.66 1.29
N ARG A 154 -9.96 11.17 0.96
CA ARG A 154 -10.42 11.31 -0.44
C ARG A 154 -9.49 12.20 -1.28
N ARG A 155 -8.97 13.28 -0.70
CA ARG A 155 -7.97 14.15 -1.36
C ARG A 155 -6.68 13.40 -1.64
N VAL A 156 -6.14 12.68 -0.66
CA VAL A 156 -4.90 11.90 -0.83
C VAL A 156 -5.08 10.80 -1.87
N ILE A 157 -6.27 10.18 -1.96
CA ILE A 157 -6.59 9.24 -3.05
C ILE A 157 -6.48 9.93 -4.41
N ALA A 158 -7.12 11.10 -4.58
CA ALA A 158 -7.06 11.86 -5.83
C ALA A 158 -5.63 12.31 -6.20
N ASP A 159 -4.86 12.79 -5.22
CA ASP A 159 -3.45 13.17 -5.42
C ASP A 159 -2.62 11.94 -5.84
N THR A 160 -2.87 10.78 -5.22
CA THR A 160 -2.17 9.52 -5.53
C THR A 160 -2.49 9.04 -6.94
N ARG A 161 -3.76 9.10 -7.36
CA ARG A 161 -4.16 8.82 -8.75
C ARG A 161 -3.42 9.72 -9.71
N THR A 162 -3.46 11.03 -9.47
CA THR A 162 -2.77 12.03 -10.30
C THR A 162 -1.28 11.73 -10.43
N LEU A 163 -0.61 11.31 -9.35
CA LEU A 163 0.79 10.91 -9.40
C LEU A 163 1.01 9.66 -10.28
N PHE A 164 0.14 8.67 -10.16
CA PHE A 164 0.24 7.41 -10.91
C PHE A 164 -0.07 7.59 -12.39
N ASP A 165 -1.07 8.40 -12.72
CA ASP A 165 -1.49 8.69 -14.09
C ASP A 165 -0.42 9.51 -14.82
N ASN A 166 0.21 10.47 -14.13
CA ASN A 166 1.31 11.23 -14.70
C ASN A 166 2.58 10.39 -14.87
N ASN A 167 2.71 9.27 -14.15
CA ASN A 167 3.85 8.38 -14.13
C ASN A 167 5.21 9.10 -14.04
N ARG A 168 5.25 10.18 -13.26
CA ARG A 168 6.42 11.07 -13.11
C ARG A 168 6.83 11.21 -11.66
N THR A 169 8.06 10.84 -11.36
CA THR A 169 8.62 10.99 -10.02
C THR A 169 8.89 12.46 -9.69
N PRO A 170 8.28 12.99 -8.61
CA PRO A 170 8.53 14.35 -8.16
C PRO A 170 10.01 14.59 -7.84
N PRO A 171 10.54 15.80 -8.06
CA PRO A 171 11.95 16.10 -7.79
C PRO A 171 12.28 15.94 -6.30
N ALA A 172 13.54 15.62 -6.01
CA ALA A 172 14.00 15.50 -4.63
C ALA A 172 14.09 16.88 -3.97
N VAL A 173 13.37 17.05 -2.86
CA VAL A 173 13.45 18.22 -1.98
C VAL A 173 13.84 17.71 -0.61
N TYR A 174 14.93 18.25 -0.04
CA TYR A 174 15.38 17.85 1.28
C TYR A 174 14.62 18.61 2.36
N GLU A 175 14.00 17.86 3.27
CA GLU A 175 13.32 18.40 4.43
C GLU A 175 13.73 17.61 5.68
N ALA A 176 14.56 18.20 6.53
CA ALA A 176 15.19 17.50 7.66
C ALA A 176 14.19 16.70 8.53
N LYS A 177 13.01 17.27 8.84
CA LYS A 177 11.99 16.62 9.68
C LYS A 177 11.45 15.32 9.07
N ARG A 178 11.34 15.25 7.74
CA ARG A 178 10.82 14.08 7.01
C ARG A 178 11.96 13.18 6.54
N CYS A 179 12.91 13.73 5.80
CA CYS A 179 13.97 12.98 5.14
C CYS A 179 14.84 12.19 6.12
N ASN A 180 15.19 12.74 7.29
CA ASN A 180 16.03 12.04 8.27
C ASN A 180 15.35 10.80 8.87
N HIS A 181 14.05 10.62 8.65
CA HIS A 181 13.25 9.50 9.11
C HIS A 181 12.72 8.65 7.93
N CYS A 182 13.15 8.94 6.70
CA CYS A 182 12.73 8.24 5.50
C CYS A 182 13.61 7.01 5.26
N SER A 183 13.00 5.83 5.15
CA SER A 183 13.70 4.58 4.83
C SER A 183 14.38 4.58 3.46
N LEU A 184 13.97 5.49 2.55
CA LEU A 184 14.52 5.63 1.21
C LEU A 184 15.50 6.80 1.08
N ILE A 185 16.01 7.39 2.16
CA ILE A 185 16.91 8.55 2.06
C ILE A 185 18.16 8.24 1.21
N ASP A 186 18.72 7.05 1.35
CA ASP A 186 19.95 6.63 0.64
C ASP A 186 19.72 6.39 -0.85
N ALA A 187 18.55 5.86 -1.21
CA ALA A 187 18.14 5.71 -2.62
C ALA A 187 17.68 7.05 -3.22
N CYS A 188 17.01 7.90 -2.44
CA CYS A 188 16.45 9.17 -2.88
C CYS A 188 17.52 10.25 -3.09
N GLN A 189 18.56 10.24 -2.24
CA GLN A 189 19.67 11.21 -2.18
C GLN A 189 19.24 12.68 -2.33
N PRO A 190 18.29 13.17 -1.51
CA PRO A 190 17.69 14.50 -1.71
C PRO A 190 18.69 15.65 -1.58
N GLN A 191 19.76 15.49 -0.80
CA GLN A 191 20.80 16.51 -0.63
C GLN A 191 21.74 16.62 -1.84
N VAL A 192 21.89 15.56 -2.64
CA VAL A 192 22.71 15.55 -3.86
C VAL A 192 21.85 15.92 -5.07
N MET A 193 20.67 15.31 -5.19
CA MET A 193 19.74 15.51 -6.30
C MET A 193 19.07 16.89 -6.28
N GLY A 194 18.80 17.44 -5.08
CA GLY A 194 18.26 18.79 -4.94
C GLY A 194 19.24 19.88 -5.43
N LYS A 195 20.56 19.64 -5.35
CA LYS A 195 21.60 20.59 -5.77
C LYS A 195 21.80 20.63 -7.29
N LYS A 196 21.49 19.55 -8.03
CA LYS A 196 21.61 19.52 -9.50
C LYS A 196 20.74 20.58 -10.20
N ARG A 197 19.63 21.03 -9.59
CA ARG A 197 18.80 22.15 -10.11
C ARG A 197 19.40 23.54 -9.84
N CYS A 198 20.35 23.68 -8.91
CA CYS A 198 21.05 24.94 -8.69
C CYS A 198 22.16 25.13 -9.74
N LEU A 199 22.86 24.06 -10.10
CA LEU A 199 23.88 24.08 -11.16
C LEU A 199 23.30 24.44 -12.54
N SER A 200 22.11 23.97 -12.89
CA SER A 200 21.49 24.35 -14.17
C SER A 200 21.10 25.83 -14.28
N ARG A 201 21.06 26.56 -13.15
CA ARG A 201 20.89 28.03 -13.11
C ARG A 201 22.21 28.80 -13.13
N LEU A 202 23.32 28.14 -12.86
CA LEU A 202 24.67 28.72 -12.77
C LEU A 202 25.57 28.36 -13.97
N LEU A 203 25.06 27.60 -14.94
CA LEU A 203 25.78 27.33 -16.19
C LEU A 203 25.69 28.57 -17.08
N GLU A 204 26.75 29.37 -17.07
CA GLU A 204 27.02 30.34 -18.13
C GLU A 204 27.03 29.63 -19.51
N PRO A 205 26.71 30.34 -20.62
CA PRO A 205 26.63 29.75 -21.96
C PRO A 205 27.88 28.97 -22.43
N GLY A 206 29.04 29.17 -21.79
CA GLY A 206 30.32 28.56 -22.16
C GLY A 206 30.47 27.05 -21.87
N ILE A 207 29.69 26.46 -20.95
CA ILE A 207 29.89 25.06 -20.51
C ILE A 207 29.00 24.07 -21.28
N ARG A 208 28.28 24.50 -22.32
CA ARG A 208 27.49 23.58 -23.18
C ARG A 208 28.35 22.71 -24.09
N ARG A 209 29.65 23.00 -24.23
CA ARG A 209 30.56 22.33 -25.17
C ARG A 209 31.26 21.08 -24.63
N LEU A 210 31.24 20.85 -23.31
CA LEU A 210 32.04 19.80 -22.66
C LEU A 210 31.27 18.54 -22.25
N LEU A 211 29.96 18.45 -22.51
CA LEU A 211 29.14 17.27 -22.17
C LEU A 211 28.68 16.46 -23.40
N ILE A 212 29.27 16.67 -24.57
CA ILE A 212 28.98 15.88 -25.79
C ILE A 212 30.13 14.91 -26.14
N ALA A 213 31.28 14.99 -25.47
CA ALA A 213 32.39 14.08 -25.68
C ALA A 213 32.48 13.09 -24.51
N ASP A 214 31.67 12.03 -24.56
CA ASP A 214 31.99 10.70 -24.01
C ASP A 214 30.85 9.73 -24.39
N ARG A 215 30.79 9.39 -25.69
CA ARG A 215 30.19 8.12 -26.11
C ARG A 215 31.24 7.05 -25.89
N VAL A 216 31.14 6.30 -24.81
CA VAL A 216 31.82 5.02 -24.66
C VAL A 216 30.86 3.95 -25.15
N GLU A 217 31.23 3.28 -26.25
CA GLU A 217 30.53 2.10 -26.76
C GLU A 217 30.64 0.93 -25.78
N PRO A 218 29.59 0.10 -25.61
CA PRO A 218 29.70 -1.09 -24.77
C PRO A 218 30.39 -2.22 -25.55
N ALA A 219 31.61 -2.58 -25.12
CA ALA A 219 32.26 -3.83 -25.51
C ALA A 219 31.47 -5.03 -24.96
N GLY A 220 31.26 -6.03 -25.83
CA GLY A 220 30.39 -7.18 -25.58
C GLY A 220 30.88 -8.14 -24.49
N LEU A 221 29.92 -8.78 -23.83
CA LEU A 221 30.12 -9.92 -22.94
C LEU A 221 29.45 -11.17 -23.55
N PRO A 222 30.07 -12.37 -23.44
CA PRO A 222 29.53 -13.60 -24.00
C PRO A 222 28.38 -14.17 -23.15
N GLY A 223 27.45 -14.87 -23.82
CA GLY A 223 26.18 -15.35 -23.26
C GLY A 223 26.31 -16.48 -22.21
N PRO A 224 25.23 -16.74 -21.45
CA PRO A 224 25.27 -17.69 -20.35
C PRO A 224 25.06 -19.14 -20.81
N GLY A 225 25.96 -20.01 -20.38
CA GLY A 225 25.82 -21.46 -20.46
C GLY A 225 24.79 -22.00 -19.48
N SER A 226 24.06 -23.01 -19.93
CA SER A 226 23.02 -23.74 -19.22
C SER A 226 23.56 -24.64 -18.10
N ALA A 227 22.99 -24.55 -16.89
CA ALA A 227 22.97 -25.63 -15.92
C ALA A 227 21.70 -25.54 -15.06
N ARG A 228 20.87 -26.59 -15.08
CA ARG A 228 19.84 -26.85 -14.08
C ARG A 228 20.49 -27.58 -12.89
N PRO A 229 19.97 -27.38 -11.68
CA PRO A 229 19.37 -28.54 -11.02
C PRO A 229 17.99 -28.26 -10.40
N SER A 230 17.28 -29.37 -10.34
CA SER A 230 16.03 -29.73 -9.68
C SER A 230 15.76 -29.17 -8.27
N GLY A 231 14.47 -28.90 -8.03
CA GLY A 231 13.79 -29.33 -6.80
C GLY A 231 13.64 -28.29 -5.69
N ALA A 232 12.67 -27.38 -5.83
CA ALA A 232 11.95 -26.75 -4.71
C ALA A 232 10.68 -26.05 -5.25
N VAL A 233 9.51 -26.43 -4.73
CA VAL A 233 8.24 -25.76 -5.05
C VAL A 233 8.30 -24.36 -4.46
N SER A 234 8.24 -23.35 -5.33
CA SER A 234 8.41 -21.93 -5.00
C SER A 234 7.06 -21.21 -5.07
N SER A 235 6.83 -20.30 -4.13
CA SER A 235 5.65 -19.41 -3.94
C SER A 235 5.36 -18.45 -5.11
N SER A 236 5.69 -18.83 -6.33
CA SER A 236 5.39 -18.14 -7.58
C SER A 236 3.99 -18.46 -8.15
N GLU A 237 3.13 -19.15 -7.39
CA GLU A 237 1.78 -19.52 -7.80
C GLU A 237 0.70 -18.47 -7.50
N TRP A 238 0.97 -17.46 -6.65
CA TRP A 238 0.00 -16.36 -6.43
C TRP A 238 -0.09 -15.36 -7.59
N ASN A 239 0.93 -15.29 -8.46
CA ASN A 239 0.94 -14.39 -9.62
C ASN A 239 0.85 -15.12 -10.98
N ARG A 240 0.63 -16.45 -10.98
CA ARG A 240 0.53 -17.28 -12.18
C ARG A 240 -0.78 -18.07 -12.32
N SER A 241 -1.74 -17.83 -11.42
CA SER A 241 -3.11 -18.36 -11.50
C SER A 241 -4.12 -17.30 -11.99
N THR A 242 -3.66 -16.22 -12.64
CA THR A 242 -4.53 -15.22 -13.28
C THR A 242 -4.85 -15.52 -14.74
N ASP A 243 -4.44 -16.68 -15.26
CA ASP A 243 -4.76 -17.11 -16.61
C ASP A 243 -5.35 -18.51 -16.57
N ARG A 244 -6.65 -18.59 -16.88
CA ARG A 244 -7.53 -19.78 -16.82
C ARG A 244 -8.09 -20.09 -15.44
N ASP A 245 -9.04 -19.26 -15.00
CA ASP A 245 -10.35 -19.72 -14.52
C ASP A 245 -11.27 -18.51 -14.31
N VAL A 246 -12.34 -18.48 -15.12
CA VAL A 246 -13.60 -17.73 -15.04
C VAL A 246 -13.59 -16.36 -14.31
N ALA A 247 -13.93 -15.33 -15.09
CA ALA A 247 -14.23 -13.96 -14.69
C ALA A 247 -15.05 -13.83 -13.39
N VAL A 248 -14.37 -13.58 -12.26
CA VAL A 248 -14.99 -13.12 -11.03
C VAL A 248 -14.32 -11.81 -10.64
N SER A 249 -15.07 -10.70 -10.72
CA SER A 249 -14.60 -9.36 -10.32
C SER A 249 -14.03 -9.40 -8.89
N PRO A 250 -12.99 -8.61 -8.58
CA PRO A 250 -12.46 -8.44 -7.22
C PRO A 250 -13.54 -8.22 -6.14
N ARG A 251 -14.71 -7.66 -6.51
CA ARG A 251 -15.91 -7.51 -5.66
C ARG A 251 -16.31 -8.77 -4.87
N HIS A 252 -16.00 -9.97 -5.38
CA HIS A 252 -16.56 -11.23 -4.84
C HIS A 252 -15.49 -12.21 -4.34
N ARG A 253 -14.21 -11.97 -4.64
CA ARG A 253 -13.13 -12.92 -4.32
C ARG A 253 -12.90 -13.04 -2.80
N TRP A 254 -13.12 -11.96 -2.05
CA TRP A 254 -13.09 -11.99 -0.57
C TRP A 254 -14.25 -12.79 0.04
N ARG A 255 -15.43 -12.83 -0.62
CA ARG A 255 -16.60 -13.61 -0.16
C ARG A 255 -16.38 -15.13 -0.24
N LEU A 256 -15.43 -15.57 -1.07
CA LEU A 256 -15.02 -16.97 -1.18
C LEU A 256 -13.96 -17.33 -0.12
N ALA A 257 -13.03 -16.42 0.16
CA ALA A 257 -12.00 -16.60 1.18
C ALA A 257 -12.53 -16.46 2.63
N TRP A 258 -13.61 -15.71 2.84
CA TRP A 258 -14.21 -15.47 4.15
C TRP A 258 -15.74 -15.69 4.16
N PRO A 259 -16.22 -16.95 4.17
CA PRO A 259 -17.65 -17.27 4.18
C PRO A 259 -18.41 -16.70 5.38
N ALA A 260 -17.73 -16.50 6.51
CA ALA A 260 -18.30 -15.96 7.74
C ALA A 260 -18.65 -14.45 7.66
N LEU A 261 -18.16 -13.72 6.65
CA LEU A 261 -18.52 -12.33 6.40
C LEU A 261 -19.73 -12.19 5.46
N ARG A 262 -20.33 -13.31 5.06
CA ARG A 262 -21.61 -13.30 4.34
C ARG A 262 -22.69 -12.89 5.33
N HIS A 263 -23.39 -11.81 5.01
CA HIS A 263 -24.61 -11.40 5.72
C HIS A 263 -25.49 -12.62 5.98
N PRO A 264 -25.93 -12.88 7.22
CA PRO A 264 -26.88 -13.96 7.51
C PRO A 264 -28.27 -13.72 6.87
N GLY A 265 -28.50 -12.60 6.19
CA GLY A 265 -29.79 -12.21 5.60
C GLY A 265 -30.02 -12.52 4.12
N GLN A 266 -29.08 -13.15 3.38
CA GLN A 266 -29.26 -13.41 1.92
C GLN A 266 -29.67 -14.84 1.55
N HIS A 267 -30.27 -15.60 2.47
CA HIS A 267 -30.93 -16.87 2.15
C HIS A 267 -32.39 -16.88 2.63
N ALA A 268 -33.27 -16.14 1.94
CA ALA A 268 -34.71 -16.43 1.89
C ALA A 268 -35.40 -15.51 0.86
N ALA A 269 -35.24 -15.79 -0.44
CA ALA A 269 -36.23 -15.44 -1.47
C ALA A 269 -35.80 -16.01 -2.82
N HIS A 270 -36.18 -17.26 -3.08
CA HIS A 270 -36.60 -17.65 -4.43
C HIS A 270 -37.80 -18.59 -4.26
N PRO A 271 -38.96 -18.28 -4.88
CA PRO A 271 -40.07 -19.22 -4.99
C PRO A 271 -39.70 -20.41 -5.89
#